data_AF-A0AA51IS21-F1
#
_entry.id   AF-A0AA51IS21-F1
#
_cell.length_a   1.000
_cell.length_b   1.000
_cell.length_c   1.000
_cell.angle_alpha   90.00
_cell.angle_beta   90.00
_cell.angle_gamma   90.00
#
_symmetry.space_group_name_H-M   'P 1'
#
loop_
_entity.id
_entity.type
_entity.pdbx_description
1 polymer ?
#
loop_
_entity_poly.entity_id
_entity_poly.type
_entity_poly.pdbx_seq_one_letter_code
_entity_poly.pdbx_strand_id
1 'polypeptide(L)' 'QAVRFFSQDSVVTDWYKGQLISALAAINLEEVSFVMYYAPWDAESQYVRGEFEKAANIL' A
#
# COMPACT_ATOMS: atom_id res chain seq x y z
N GLN A 1 9.51 5.45 -14.96
CA GLN A 1 8.45 6.34 -14.44
C GLN A 1 7.77 5.62 -13.28
N ALA A 2 7.52 6.27 -12.15
CA ALA A 2 6.83 5.64 -11.02
C ALA A 2 5.36 5.38 -11.41
N VAL A 3 4.96 4.11 -11.46
CA VAL A 3 3.59 3.67 -11.77
C VAL A 3 2.92 3.28 -10.46
N ARG A 4 1.65 3.65 -10.30
CA ARG A 4 0.85 3.23 -9.13
C ARG A 4 0.73 1.72 -9.11
N PHE A 5 0.88 1.15 -7.92
CA PHE A 5 0.69 -0.28 -7.72
C PHE A 5 -0.76 -0.61 -7.41
N PHE A 6 -1.45 0.25 -6.66
CA PHE A 6 -2.89 0.17 -6.43
C PHE A 6 -3.65 1.14 -7.33
N SER A 7 -4.91 0.83 -7.66
CA SER A 7 -5.74 1.73 -8.49
C SER A 7 -6.05 3.02 -7.74
N GLN A 8 -6.43 4.08 -8.47
CA GLN A 8 -6.81 5.35 -7.84
C GLN A 8 -8.09 5.23 -7.00
N ASP A 9 -8.94 4.26 -7.32
CA ASP A 9 -10.21 3.99 -6.62
C ASP A 9 -10.03 2.94 -5.50
N SER A 10 -8.80 2.50 -5.23
CA SER A 10 -8.51 1.53 -4.16
C SER A 10 -8.65 2.19 -2.79
N VAL A 11 -9.12 1.42 -1.80
CA VAL A 11 -9.14 1.81 -0.38
C VAL A 11 -7.73 1.89 0.23
N VAL A 12 -6.74 1.29 -0.44
CA VAL A 12 -5.35 1.28 0.00
C VAL A 12 -4.65 2.58 -0.37
N THR A 13 -4.04 3.25 0.60
CA THR A 13 -3.19 4.42 0.33
C THR A 13 -1.84 3.99 -0.23
N ASP A 14 -1.55 4.34 -1.48
CA ASP A 14 -0.32 3.96 -2.18
C ASP A 14 0.72 5.10 -2.25
N TRP A 15 1.88 4.91 -1.60
CA TRP A 15 3.03 5.81 -1.61
C TRP A 15 4.13 5.41 -2.62
N TYR A 16 3.72 5.08 -3.85
CA TYR A 16 4.56 4.61 -4.97
C TYR A 16 5.67 5.56 -5.46
N LYS A 17 5.75 6.82 -4.99
CA LYS A 17 6.84 7.77 -5.34
C LYS A 17 7.93 7.84 -4.28
N GLY A 18 7.94 6.92 -3.31
CA GLY A 18 8.92 6.91 -2.23
C GLY A 18 8.62 7.94 -1.15
N GLN A 19 7.34 8.27 -0.90
CA GLN A 19 6.92 9.22 0.12
C GLN A 19 6.96 8.62 1.55
N LEU A 20 8.09 8.03 1.94
CA LEU A 20 8.22 7.27 3.19
C LEU A 20 7.95 8.13 4.43
N ILE A 21 8.40 9.39 4.45
CA ILE A 21 8.16 10.30 5.57
C ILE A 21 6.65 10.54 5.76
N SER A 22 5.92 10.73 4.66
CA SER A 22 4.46 10.90 4.71
C SER A 22 3.75 9.63 5.17
N ALA A 23 4.21 8.45 4.71
CA ALA A 23 3.68 7.17 5.17
C ALA A 23 3.90 6.99 6.69
N LEU A 24 5.11 7.26 7.19
CA LEU A 24 5.43 7.17 8.62
C LEU A 24 4.62 8.16 9.45
N ALA A 25 4.40 9.38 8.95
CA ALA A 25 3.55 10.35 9.63
C ALA A 25 2.11 9.85 9.76
N ALA A 26 1.55 9.25 8.71
CA ALA A 26 0.21 8.66 8.75
C ALA A 26 0.13 7.45 9.69
N ILE A 27 1.11 6.54 9.62
CA ILE A 27 1.20 5.35 10.47
C ILE A 27 1.21 5.72 11.96
N ASN A 28 1.92 6.79 12.33
CA ASN A 28 2.02 7.25 13.73
C ASN A 28 0.73 7.89 14.28
N LEU A 29 -0.28 8.17 13.44
CA LEU A 29 -1.56 8.71 13.88
C LEU A 29 -2.58 7.62 14.22
N GLU A 30 -2.32 6.37 13.82
CA GLU A 30 -3.23 5.25 14.01
C GLU A 30 -2.72 4.29 15.09
N GLU A 31 -3.63 3.68 15.86
CA GLU A 31 -3.26 2.68 16.87
C GLU A 31 -2.73 1.39 16.23
N VAL A 32 -3.27 1.02 15.06
CA VAL A 32 -2.87 -0.15 14.29
C VAL A 32 -2.81 0.23 12.82
N SER A 33 -1.68 -0.06 12.17
CA SER A 33 -1.48 0.15 10.74
C SER A 33 -1.04 -1.14 10.06
N PHE A 34 -1.69 -1.50 8.95
CA PHE A 34 -1.26 -2.61 8.10
C PHE A 34 -0.53 -2.07 6.87
N VAL A 35 0.77 -2.36 6.76
CA VAL A 35 1.67 -1.73 5.79
C VAL A 35 2.32 -2.79 4.90
N MET A 36 2.20 -2.62 3.58
CA MET A 36 2.85 -3.47 2.59
C MET A 36 4.05 -2.73 1.98
N TYR A 37 5.25 -3.28 2.18
CA TYR A 37 6.44 -2.90 1.39
C TYR A 37 6.48 -3.79 0.14
N TYR A 38 6.48 -3.18 -1.04
CA TYR A 38 6.35 -3.91 -2.29
C TYR A 38 7.31 -3.39 -3.36
N ALA A 39 7.53 -4.21 -4.39
CA ALA A 39 8.11 -3.77 -5.65
C ALA A 39 7.13 -4.09 -6.80
N PRO A 40 6.87 -3.17 -7.74
CA PRO A 40 5.85 -3.38 -8.77
C PRO A 40 6.23 -4.45 -9.80
N TRP A 41 7.47 -4.92 -9.81
CA TRP A 41 7.98 -5.97 -10.70
C TRP A 41 8.16 -7.32 -9.97
N ASP A 42 7.93 -7.35 -8.67
CA ASP A 42 8.05 -8.57 -7.86
C ASP A 42 6.79 -9.43 -7.97
N ALA A 43 6.98 -10.73 -8.18
CA ALA A 43 5.89 -11.67 -8.44
C ALA A 43 5.00 -11.88 -7.20
N GLU A 44 5.62 -12.00 -6.02
CA GLU A 44 4.89 -12.18 -4.75
C GLU A 44 4.07 -10.94 -4.41
N SER A 45 4.65 -9.74 -4.58
CA SER A 45 3.94 -8.47 -4.44
C SER A 45 2.70 -8.42 -5.32
N GLN A 46 2.83 -8.76 -6.60
CA GLN A 46 1.71 -8.79 -7.56
C GLN A 46 0.64 -9.80 -7.16
N TYR A 47 1.05 -10.99 -6.69
CA TYR A 47 0.14 -12.03 -6.24
C TYR A 47 -0.66 -11.60 -5.00
N VAL A 48 0.01 -11.01 -4.00
CA VAL A 48 -0.61 -10.62 -2.72
C VAL A 48 -1.45 -9.35 -2.84
N ARG A 49 -1.20 -8.50 -3.85
CA ARG A 49 -1.88 -7.20 -4.05
C ARG A 49 -3.40 -7.28 -3.86
N GLY A 50 -4.06 -8.25 -4.50
CA GLY A 50 -5.52 -8.39 -4.43
C GLY A 50 -6.02 -8.81 -3.05
N GLU A 51 -5.27 -9.66 -2.34
CA GLU A 51 -5.60 -10.06 -0.97
C GLU A 51 -5.39 -8.90 0.02
N PHE A 52 -4.38 -8.07 -0.22
CA PHE A 52 -4.16 -6.85 0.56
C PHE A 52 -5.32 -5.86 0.41
N GLU A 53 -5.82 -5.66 -0.81
CA GLU A 53 -7.02 -4.82 -1.05
C GLU A 53 -8.26 -5.41 -0.36
N LYS A 54 -8.45 -6.74 -0.38
CA LYS A 54 -9.56 -7.38 0.34
C LYS A 54 -9.46 -7.18 1.85
N ALA A 55 -8.27 -7.36 2.43
CA ALA A 55 -8.05 -7.14 3.86
C ALA A 55 -8.36 -5.69 4.27
N ALA A 56 -7.95 -4.72 3.46
CA ALA A 56 -8.24 -3.30 3.68
C ALA A 56 -9.73 -2.92 3.61
N ASN A 57 -10.59 -3.76 3.00
CA ASN A 57 -12.04 -3.55 2.99
C ASN A 57 -12.76 -4.15 4.22
N ILE A 58 -12.05 -4.95 5.04
CA ILE A 58 -12.62 -5.66 6.19
C ILE A 58 -12.17 -5.04 7.51
N LEU A 59 -10.94 -4.52 7.55
CA LEU A 59 -10.37 -3.78 8.68
C LEU A 59 -11.03 -2.40 8.84
#